data_AF-A0ABD4ECY0-F1
#
_entry.id   AF-A0ABD4ECY0-F1
#
_cell.length_a   1.000
_cell.length_b   1.000
_cell.length_c   1.000
_cell.angle_alpha   90.00
_cell.angle_beta   90.00
_cell.angle_gamma   90.00
#
_symmetry.space_group_name_H-M   'P 1'
#
loop_
_entity.id
_entity.type
_entity.pdbx_description
1 polymer ?
#
loop_
_entity_poly.entity_id
_entity_poly.type
_entity_poly.pdbx_seq_one_letter_code
_entity_poly.pdbx_strand_id
1 'polypeptide(L)' 'MNLHFVEGKTTTTLYDISAGRLTLTVKTLSILHFVNKSGGKLKIHYELYQENEKMGTYQYEINYKEISE' A
#
# COMPACT_ATOMS: atom_id res chain seq x y z
N MET A 1 -3.90 -10.37 -2.44
CA MET A 1 -2.56 -9.85 -2.08
C MET A 1 -2.77 -8.60 -1.23
N ASN A 2 -2.35 -8.62 0.04
CA ASN A 2 -2.56 -7.52 0.99
C ASN A 2 -1.23 -6.85 1.31
N LEU A 3 -0.98 -5.66 0.77
CA LEU A 3 0.23 -4.89 1.06
C LEU A 3 0.09 -4.23 2.44
N HIS A 4 1.13 -4.31 3.26
CA HIS A 4 1.13 -3.77 4.61
C HIS A 4 1.78 -2.38 4.61
N PHE A 5 0.96 -1.33 4.53
CA PHE A 5 1.45 0.06 4.53
C PHE A 5 1.61 0.59 5.96
N VAL A 6 2.81 1.09 6.28
CA VAL A 6 3.09 1.81 7.52
C VAL A 6 4.01 2.97 7.18
N GLU A 7 3.50 4.20 7.29
CA GLU A 7 4.21 5.41 6.87
C GLU A 7 5.61 5.51 7.51
N GLY A 8 6.61 5.83 6.68
CA GLY A 8 8.01 5.93 7.09
C GLY A 8 8.71 4.60 7.37
N LYS A 9 8.03 3.47 7.22
CA LYS A 9 8.58 2.13 7.50
C LYS A 9 8.65 1.25 6.26
N THR A 10 9.54 0.27 6.38
CA THR A 10 9.63 -0.87 5.48
C THR A 10 8.94 -2.07 6.12
N THR A 11 8.04 -2.71 5.38
CA THR A 11 7.37 -3.95 5.78
C THR A 11 7.65 -5.03 4.75
N THR A 12 7.73 -6.28 5.18
CA THR A 12 7.92 -7.44 4.30
C THR A 12 6.82 -8.45 4.57
N THR A 13 6.19 -8.93 3.51
CA THR A 13 5.11 -9.92 3.60
C THR A 13 5.37 -11.06 2.62
N LEU A 14 5.12 -12.28 3.09
CA LEU A 14 5.14 -13.49 2.27
C LEU A 14 3.74 -13.74 1.71
N TYR A 15 3.65 -13.93 0.40
CA TYR A 15 2.41 -14.25 -0.30
C TYR A 15 2.50 -15.65 -0.89
N ASP A 16 1.53 -16.50 -0.54
CA ASP A 16 1.30 -17.74 -1.27
C ASP A 16 0.46 -17.42 -2.53
N ILE A 17 1.03 -17.70 -3.69
CA ILE A 17 0.40 -17.61 -5.01
C ILE A 17 0.37 -19.00 -5.66
N SER A 18 -0.45 -19.19 -6.71
CA SER A 18 -0.55 -20.49 -7.39
C SER A 18 0.79 -21.00 -7.94
N ALA A 19 1.71 -20.10 -8.28
CA ALA A 19 3.04 -20.41 -8.78
C ALA A 19 4.11 -20.62 -7.68
N GLY A 20 3.74 -20.53 -6.39
CA GLY A 20 4.66 -20.69 -5.27
C GLY A 20 4.58 -19.55 -4.26
N ARG A 21 5.71 -19.27 -3.60
CA ARG A 21 5.81 -18.22 -2.56
C ARG A 21 6.54 -17.01 -3.10
N LEU A 22 5.97 -15.83 -2.85
CA LEU A 22 6.52 -14.54 -3.26
C LEU A 22 6.74 -13.66 -2.04
N THR A 23 7.95 -13.17 -1.84
CA THR A 23 8.24 -12.18 -0.79
C THR A 23 8.23 -10.79 -1.39
N LEU A 24 7.35 -9.91 -0.93
CA LEU A 24 7.37 -8.50 -1.31
C LEU A 24 7.73 -7.64 -0.11
N THR A 25 8.55 -6.63 -0.37
CA THR A 25 8.92 -5.61 0.59
C THR A 25 8.38 -4.26 0.13
N VAL A 26 7.70 -3.57 1.02
CA VAL A 26 7.08 -2.27 0.78
C VAL A 26 7.74 -1.24 1.66
N LYS A 27 8.31 -0.19 1.07
CA LYS A 27 8.75 1.00 1.81
C LYS A 27 7.72 2.10 1.60
N THR A 28 6.94 2.40 2.65
CA THR A 28 5.88 3.39 2.57
C THR A 28 6.48 4.78 2.77
N LEU A 29 6.42 5.61 1.74
CA LEU A 29 7.01 6.95 1.75
C LEU A 29 6.07 7.98 2.36
N SER A 30 4.78 7.93 2.01
CA SER A 30 3.76 8.78 2.62
C SER A 30 2.37 8.17 2.53
N ILE A 31 1.54 8.51 3.51
CA ILE A 31 0.10 8.24 3.54
C ILE A 31 -0.61 9.57 3.76
N LEU A 32 -1.32 10.06 2.74
CA LEU A 32 -2.11 11.29 2.82
C LEU A 32 -3.59 10.95 2.83
N HIS A 33 -4.29 11.35 3.88
CA HIS A 33 -5.72 11.12 4.03
C HIS A 33 -6.47 12.45 4.09
N PHE A 34 -7.34 12.68 3.11
CA PHE A 34 -8.19 13.86 3.00
C PHE A 34 -9.63 13.44 3.28
N VAL A 35 -10.18 13.84 4.42
CA VAL A 35 -11.55 13.48 4.84
C VAL A 35 -12.48 14.68 4.69
N ASN A 36 -13.72 14.43 4.27
CA ASN A 36 -14.82 15.38 4.29
C ASN A 36 -16.08 14.72 4.88
N LYS A 37 -17.19 15.47 4.95
CA LYS A 37 -18.43 14.99 5.60
C LYS A 37 -19.11 13.80 4.89
N SER A 38 -18.80 13.52 3.63
CA SER A 38 -19.46 12.50 2.81
C SER A 38 -18.52 11.42 2.30
N GLY A 39 -17.25 11.46 2.69
CA GLY A 39 -16.24 10.59 2.12
C GLY A 39 -14.83 11.11 2.32
N GLY A 40 -13.91 10.58 1.53
CA GLY A 40 -12.53 11.01 1.56
C GLY A 40 -11.72 10.46 0.41
N LYS A 41 -10.43 10.80 0.47
CA LYS A 41 -9.41 10.39 -0.47
C LYS A 41 -8.18 9.97 0.31
N LEU A 42 -7.72 8.74 0.06
CA LEU A 42 -6.48 8.20 0.62
C LEU A 42 -5.47 8.07 -0.52
N LYS A 43 -4.28 8.64 -0.35
CA LYS A 43 -3.14 8.47 -1.23
C LYS A 43 -2.01 7.78 -0.48
N ILE A 44 -1.46 6.72 -1.06
CA ILE A 44 -0.34 5.97 -0.47
C ILE A 44 0.79 5.94 -1.48
N HIS A 45 1.91 6.59 -1.16
CA HIS A 45 3.12 6.59 -1.98
C HIS A 45 4.11 5.59 -1.40
N TYR A 46 4.62 4.67 -2.21
CA TYR A 46 5.49 3.60 -1.73
C TYR A 46 6.46 3.10 -2.81
N GLU A 47 7.53 2.49 -2.37
CA GLU A 47 8.45 1.72 -3.20
C GLU A 47 8.17 0.23 -3.00
N LEU A 48 8.12 -0.54 -4.08
CA LEU A 48 7.94 -1.99 -4.04
C LEU A 48 9.24 -2.68 -4.40
N TYR A 49 9.58 -3.71 -3.64
CA TYR A 49 10.75 -4.52 -3.85
C TYR A 49 10.38 -6.00 -3.86
N GLN A 50 11.08 -6.76 -4.71
CA GLN A 50 11.05 -8.21 -4.75
C GLN A 50 12.50 -8.68 -4.74
N GLU A 51 12.84 -9.63 -3.85
CA GLU A 51 14.21 -10.17 -3.75
C GLU A 51 15.31 -9.10 -3.62
N ASN A 52 15.01 -8.02 -2.89
CA ASN A 52 15.85 -6.81 -2.71
C ASN A 52 16.05 -5.94 -3.96
N GLU A 53 15.46 -6.30 -5.09
CA GLU A 53 15.42 -5.45 -6.28
C GLU A 53 14.22 -4.50 -6.22
N LYS A 54 14.43 -3.22 -6.54
CA LYS A 54 13.36 -2.23 -6.61
C LYS A 54 12.55 -2.46 -7.89
N MET A 55 11.31 -2.92 -7.73
CA MET A 55 10.37 -3.10 -8.84
C MET A 55 9.85 -1.77 -9.36
N GLY A 56 9.72 -0.78 -8.47
CA GLY A 56 9.31 0.56 -8.86
C GLY A 56 8.90 1.43 -7.68
N THR A 57 8.50 2.66 -8.02
CA THR A 57 7.82 3.58 -7.12
C THR A 57 6.38 3.74 -7.60
N TYR A 58 5.42 3.60 -6.70
CA TYR A 58 4.01 3.54 -7.01
C TYR A 58 3.20 4.46 -6.10
N GLN A 59 2.04 4.87 -6.59
CA GLN A 59 1.04 5.60 -5.80
C GLN A 59 -0.31 4.91 -5.92
N TYR A 60 -0.88 4.48 -4.80
CA TYR A 60 -2.30 4.14 -4.73
C TYR A 60 -3.11 5.38 -4.42
N GLU A 61 -4.26 5.50 -5.07
CA GLU A 61 -5.24 6.53 -4.79
C GLU A 61 -6.61 5.87 -4.65
N ILE A 62 -7.23 6.04 -3.48
CA ILE A 62 -8.54 5.51 -3.14
C ILE A 62 -9.45 6.70 -2.86
N ASN A 63 -10.50 6.85 -3.65
CA ASN A 63 -11.58 7.80 -3.37
C ASN A 63 -12.77 6.99 -2.84
N TYR A 64 -13.33 7.40 -1.72
CA TYR A 64 -14.40 6.65 -1.06
C TYR A 64 -15.50 7.58 -0.54
N LYS A 65 -16.71 7.04 -0.41
CA LYS A 65 -17.82 7.68 0.29
C LYS A 65 -17.96 7.02 1.66
N GLU A 66 -18.24 7.81 2.68
CA GLU A 66 -18.58 7.26 3.98
C GLU A 66 -19.95 6.57 3.87
N ILE A 67 -20.07 5.39 4.46
CA ILE A 67 -21.35 4.74 4.67
C ILE A 67 -21.81 5.19 6.05
N SER A 68 -22.94 5.89 6.14
CA SER A 68 -23.53 6.27 7.43
C SER A 68 -23.84 5.02 8.25
N GLU A 69 -23.43 4.99 9.51
CA GLU A 69 -23.84 3.96 10.50
C GLU A 69 -25.37 3.91 10.69
#